data_AF-J0WQG8-F1
#
_entry.id   AF-J0WQG8-F1
#
_cell.length_a   1.000
_cell.length_b   1.000
_cell.length_c   1.000
_cell.angle_alpha   90.00
_cell.angle_beta   90.00
_cell.angle_gamma   90.00
#
_symmetry.space_group_name_H-M   'P 1'
#
loop_
_entity.id
_entity.type
_entity.pdbx_description
1 polymer ?
#
loop_
_entity_poly.entity_id
_entity_poly.type
_entity_poly.pdbx_seq_one_letter_code
_entity_poly.pdbx_strand_id
1 'polypeptide(L)'
;MPFGPRAAAKTLIGCLGRIDYAHHVFALVLAYDRPRLMPVISEDSVRNAILRRILYCLKAGTAFLRDVAAQSTSSGDKGRCDLGPKGTIPLLLLTVCFPNDDAPMDTAYLAGYHRALSDELQSLIAMGNLCGMDTGPYLRLASSLWNKLPSHLQGEKPSFVVAGDGTAQLILADPYRHLHNSLRLLHQPFCRTRDCPFRASRSPLPLRKCGKCLVTLYCSQPCQKADWRDGAEPHRELCGMLQDLFQFAPLEMSEHIWKPCNRS
;
A
#
# COMPACT_ATOMS: atom_id res chain seq x y z
N MET A 1 17.44 16.12 -1.41
CA MET A 1 16.55 16.79 -0.43
C MET A 1 17.12 18.16 -0.05
N PRO A 2 16.38 19.27 -0.22
CA PRO A 2 16.91 20.64 -0.06
C PRO A 2 17.35 20.99 1.38
N PHE A 3 16.80 20.32 2.39
CA PHE A 3 17.11 20.58 3.81
C PHE A 3 17.93 19.47 4.47
N GLY A 4 18.43 18.50 3.69
CA GLY A 4 19.14 17.32 4.19
C GLY A 4 18.23 16.20 4.74
N PRO A 5 18.77 14.97 4.91
CA PRO A 5 17.99 13.78 5.29
C PRO A 5 17.38 13.88 6.69
N ARG A 6 18.10 14.45 7.67
CA ARG A 6 17.61 14.56 9.04
C ARG A 6 16.42 15.51 9.17
N ALA A 7 16.47 16.68 8.53
CA ALA A 7 15.34 17.59 8.52
C ALA A 7 14.14 16.96 7.78
N ALA A 8 14.38 16.34 6.63
CA ALA A 8 13.33 15.66 5.87
C ALA A 8 12.66 14.54 6.69
N ALA A 9 13.42 13.67 7.34
CA ALA A 9 12.88 12.60 8.19
C ALA A 9 12.05 13.17 9.34
N LYS A 10 12.55 14.19 10.07
CA LYS A 10 11.80 14.83 11.15
C LYS A 10 10.48 15.45 10.66
N THR A 11 10.50 16.15 9.53
CA THR A 11 9.30 16.72 8.92
C THR A 11 8.31 15.62 8.56
N LEU A 12 8.75 14.57 7.85
CA LEU A 12 7.90 13.46 7.45
C LEU A 12 7.27 12.76 8.66
N ILE A 13 8.03 12.52 9.72
CA ILE A 13 7.53 11.94 10.99
C ILE A 13 6.51 12.85 11.64
N GLY A 14 6.76 14.17 11.67
CA GLY A 14 5.80 15.15 12.19
C GLY A 14 4.49 15.19 11.39
N CYS A 15 4.56 14.88 10.09
CA CYS A 15 3.40 14.77 9.22
C CYS A 15 2.63 13.45 9.37
N LEU A 16 3.29 12.37 9.82
CA LEU A 16 2.64 11.06 10.00
C LEU A 16 1.41 11.22 10.91
N GLY A 17 0.23 10.91 10.36
CA GLY A 17 -1.08 10.99 11.00
C GLY A 17 -1.59 12.39 11.36
N ARG A 18 -0.97 13.46 10.82
CA ARG A 18 -1.60 14.79 10.70
C ARG A 18 -2.11 15.04 9.29
N ILE A 19 -1.35 14.54 8.30
CA ILE A 19 -1.66 14.71 6.89
C ILE A 19 -2.02 13.34 6.33
N ASP A 20 -3.17 13.27 5.68
CA ASP A 20 -3.55 12.12 4.88
C ASP A 20 -2.46 11.86 3.83
N TYR A 21 -2.11 10.59 3.59
CA TYR A 21 -1.02 10.17 2.69
C TYR A 21 0.42 10.48 3.14
N ALA A 22 0.65 11.04 4.33
CA ALA A 22 2.02 11.28 4.81
C ALA A 22 2.89 10.01 4.82
N HIS A 23 2.30 8.86 5.16
CA HIS A 23 2.98 7.56 5.13
C HIS A 23 3.35 7.12 3.69
N HIS A 24 2.54 7.48 2.69
CA HIS A 24 2.81 7.18 1.28
C HIS A 24 3.95 8.04 0.75
N VAL A 25 3.90 9.34 1.03
CA VAL A 25 4.99 10.27 0.68
C VAL A 25 6.28 9.84 1.36
N PHE A 26 6.23 9.45 2.63
CA PHE A 26 7.40 8.94 3.34
C PHE A 26 7.92 7.66 2.68
N ALA A 27 7.07 6.68 2.40
CA ALA A 27 7.48 5.47 1.69
C ALA A 27 8.16 5.78 0.34
N LEU A 28 7.59 6.68 -0.47
CA LEU A 28 8.20 7.08 -1.75
C LEU A 28 9.56 7.78 -1.58
N VAL A 29 9.65 8.73 -0.65
CA VAL A 29 10.91 9.46 -0.37
C VAL A 29 11.98 8.50 0.14
N LEU A 30 11.60 7.55 0.99
CA LEU A 30 12.50 6.53 1.51
C LEU A 30 12.94 5.54 0.43
N ALA A 31 12.04 5.15 -0.48
CA ALA A 31 12.38 4.30 -1.62
C ALA A 31 13.36 5.00 -2.57
N TYR A 32 13.17 6.30 -2.80
CA TYR A 32 13.99 7.07 -3.73
C TYR A 32 15.39 7.45 -3.18
N ASP A 33 15.48 7.90 -1.91
CA ASP A 33 16.73 8.37 -1.31
C ASP A 33 17.16 7.52 -0.11
N ARG A 34 16.96 6.20 -0.23
CA ARG A 34 17.22 5.22 0.83
C ARG A 34 18.61 5.34 1.44
N PRO A 35 19.72 5.39 0.65
CA PRO A 35 21.07 5.39 1.21
C PRO A 35 21.35 6.57 2.14
N ARG A 36 20.71 7.73 1.89
CA ARG A 36 20.87 8.94 2.71
C ARG A 36 19.92 8.99 3.89
N LEU A 37 18.71 8.41 3.77
CA LEU A 37 17.69 8.43 4.82
C LEU A 37 17.84 7.31 5.83
N MET A 38 18.26 6.11 5.44
CA MET A 38 18.34 4.97 6.35
C MET A 38 19.21 5.23 7.59
N PRO A 39 20.42 5.80 7.50
CA PRO A 39 21.23 6.08 8.68
C PRO A 39 20.50 6.96 9.70
N VAL A 40 19.71 7.93 9.23
CA VAL A 40 18.93 8.85 10.07
C VAL A 40 17.72 8.15 10.68
N ILE A 41 16.93 7.41 9.89
CA ILE A 41 15.71 6.78 10.41
C ILE A 41 16.00 5.57 11.29
N SER A 42 17.19 4.97 11.17
CA SER A 42 17.67 3.91 12.06
C SER A 42 18.16 4.42 13.42
N GLU A 43 18.35 5.74 13.61
CA GLU A 43 18.64 6.33 14.93
C GLU A 43 17.52 5.96 15.92
N ASP A 44 17.86 5.46 17.11
CA ASP A 44 16.88 4.91 18.08
C ASP A 44 15.69 5.85 18.33
N SER A 45 15.94 7.14 18.50
CA SER A 45 14.90 8.14 18.76
C SER A 45 13.93 8.29 17.58
N VAL A 46 14.46 8.31 16.36
CA VAL A 46 13.72 8.46 15.10
C VAL A 46 12.96 7.17 14.78
N ARG A 47 13.65 6.03 14.86
CA ARG A 47 13.09 4.68 14.71
C ARG A 47 11.91 4.45 15.64
N ASN A 48 12.08 4.71 16.94
CA ASN A 48 11.02 4.55 17.94
C ASN A 48 9.82 5.45 17.63
N ALA A 49 10.05 6.70 17.20
CA ALA A 49 8.96 7.60 16.82
C ALA A 49 8.17 7.06 15.62
N ILE A 50 8.86 6.55 14.59
CA ILE A 50 8.24 5.94 13.40
C ILE A 50 7.40 4.71 13.81
N LEU A 51 7.99 3.77 14.56
CA LEU A 51 7.32 2.52 14.93
C LEU A 51 6.13 2.74 15.85
N ARG A 52 6.23 3.64 16.84
CA ARG A 52 5.08 4.03 17.67
C ARG A 52 3.96 4.62 16.84
N ARG A 53 4.30 5.43 15.84
CA ARG A 53 3.30 6.06 14.98
C ARG A 53 2.62 5.06 14.07
N ILE A 54 3.37 4.14 13.47
CA ILE A 54 2.84 3.02 12.71
C ILE A 54 1.88 2.19 13.56
N LEU A 55 2.32 1.79 14.77
CA LEU A 55 1.49 1.00 15.68
C LEU A 55 0.21 1.74 16.09
N TYR A 56 0.30 3.03 16.36
CA TYR A 56 -0.86 3.89 16.61
C TYR A 56 -1.83 3.88 15.43
N CYS A 57 -1.32 4.01 14.20
CA CYS A 57 -2.15 4.02 13.01
C CYS A 57 -2.83 2.66 12.76
N LEU A 58 -2.14 1.54 13.02
CA LEU A 58 -2.73 0.20 12.98
C LEU A 58 -3.87 0.07 14.01
N LYS A 59 -3.62 0.45 15.27
CA LYS A 59 -4.63 0.50 16.34
C LYS A 59 -5.86 1.30 15.98
N ALA A 60 -5.64 2.49 15.43
CA ALA A 60 -6.72 3.37 14.98
C ALA A 60 -7.50 2.77 13.80
N GLY A 61 -6.84 2.01 12.91
CA GLY A 61 -7.49 1.25 11.84
C GLY A 61 -8.34 0.11 12.38
N THR A 62 -7.80 -0.71 13.29
CA THR A 62 -8.53 -1.80 13.94
C THR A 62 -9.75 -1.30 14.71
N ALA A 63 -9.61 -0.20 15.47
CA ALA A 63 -10.73 0.41 16.19
C ALA A 63 -11.83 0.87 15.24
N PHE A 64 -11.46 1.57 14.15
CA PHE A 64 -12.42 1.98 13.13
C PHE A 64 -13.16 0.80 12.50
N LEU A 65 -12.45 -0.28 12.14
CA LEU A 65 -13.09 -1.49 11.59
C LEU A 65 -14.04 -2.15 12.59
N ARG A 66 -13.72 -2.09 13.89
CA ARG A 66 -14.61 -2.58 14.94
C ARG A 66 -15.90 -1.78 15.01
N ASP A 67 -15.80 -0.46 14.92
CA ASP A 67 -16.97 0.43 14.91
C ASP A 67 -17.83 0.18 13.66
N VAL A 68 -17.21 -0.01 12.50
CA VAL A 68 -17.92 -0.36 11.24
C VAL A 68 -18.63 -1.72 11.39
N ALA A 69 -17.93 -2.75 11.89
CA ALA A 69 -18.51 -4.07 12.10
C ALA A 69 -19.71 -4.03 13.06
N ALA A 70 -19.63 -3.23 14.12
CA ALA A 70 -20.71 -3.05 15.08
C ALA A 70 -21.95 -2.38 14.47
N GLN A 71 -21.77 -1.50 13.47
CA GLN A 71 -22.88 -0.83 12.78
C GLN A 71 -23.51 -1.72 11.71
N SER A 72 -22.72 -2.51 10.98
CA SER A 72 -23.21 -3.36 9.88
C SER A 72 -24.17 -4.48 10.31
N THR A 73 -24.18 -4.87 11.59
CA THR A 73 -25.14 -5.86 12.11
C THR A 73 -26.59 -5.36 12.07
N SER A 74 -26.79 -4.05 11.95
CA SER A 74 -28.12 -3.42 11.98
C SER A 74 -28.73 -3.17 10.60
N SER A 75 -27.92 -2.96 9.55
CA SER A 75 -28.43 -2.41 8.27
C SER A 75 -28.58 -3.43 7.14
N GLY A 76 -28.05 -4.64 7.27
CA GLY A 76 -28.09 -5.68 6.22
C GLY A 76 -27.25 -5.38 4.96
N ASP A 77 -26.78 -4.14 4.77
CA ASP A 77 -25.94 -3.74 3.65
C ASP A 77 -24.45 -3.95 3.98
N LYS A 78 -23.81 -4.89 3.26
CA LYS A 78 -22.37 -5.15 3.34
C LYS A 78 -21.63 -4.20 2.38
N GLY A 79 -21.70 -2.90 2.65
CA GLY A 79 -20.87 -1.93 1.96
C GLY A 79 -19.38 -2.27 2.11
N ARG A 80 -18.60 -2.11 1.05
CA ARG A 80 -17.13 -2.27 1.11
C ARG A 80 -16.54 -1.22 2.07
N CYS A 81 -15.83 -1.68 3.09
CA CYS A 81 -15.12 -0.81 4.01
C CYS A 81 -13.75 -0.39 3.43
N ASP A 82 -13.48 0.91 3.38
CA ASP A 82 -12.20 1.49 3.01
C ASP A 82 -11.57 2.19 4.22
N LEU A 83 -10.32 1.84 4.56
CA LEU A 83 -9.54 2.53 5.59
C LEU A 83 -9.09 3.94 5.15
N GLY A 84 -9.36 4.30 3.89
CA GLY A 84 -8.94 5.54 3.28
C GLY A 84 -7.42 5.67 3.33
N PRO A 85 -6.88 6.85 3.70
CA PRO A 85 -5.44 7.06 3.81
C PRO A 85 -4.76 6.08 4.78
N LYS A 86 -5.44 5.55 5.80
CA LYS A 86 -4.85 4.56 6.73
C LYS A 86 -4.58 3.21 6.06
N GLY A 87 -5.19 2.94 4.91
CA GLY A 87 -4.96 1.74 4.09
C GLY A 87 -3.52 1.57 3.59
N THR A 88 -2.73 2.64 3.68
CA THR A 88 -1.41 2.74 3.05
C THR A 88 -0.24 2.56 4.04
N ILE A 89 -0.53 2.34 5.34
CA ILE A 89 0.48 1.98 6.36
C ILE A 89 1.34 0.76 5.98
N PRO A 90 0.79 -0.32 5.36
CA PRO A 90 1.60 -1.45 4.95
C PRO A 90 2.73 -1.05 4.00
N LEU A 91 2.50 -0.07 3.13
CA LEU A 91 3.54 0.40 2.21
C LEU A 91 4.72 1.00 2.98
N LEU A 92 4.46 1.86 3.97
CA LEU A 92 5.54 2.44 4.78
C LEU A 92 6.31 1.36 5.55
N LEU A 93 5.62 0.41 6.18
CA LEU A 93 6.26 -0.69 6.88
C LEU A 93 7.08 -1.56 5.93
N LEU A 94 6.52 -1.88 4.76
CA LEU A 94 7.21 -2.66 3.75
C LEU A 94 8.47 -1.92 3.29
N THR A 95 8.37 -0.64 2.93
CA THR A 95 9.53 0.14 2.51
C THR A 95 10.57 0.26 3.61
N VAL A 96 10.18 0.51 4.86
CA VAL A 96 11.15 0.67 5.95
C VAL A 96 11.87 -0.66 6.24
N CYS A 97 11.13 -1.76 6.34
CA CYS A 97 11.68 -3.04 6.81
C CYS A 97 12.27 -3.89 5.69
N PHE A 98 11.82 -3.72 4.44
CA PHE A 98 12.17 -4.53 3.29
C PHE A 98 12.74 -3.64 2.17
N PRO A 99 14.04 -3.31 2.22
CA PRO A 99 14.72 -2.43 1.26
C PRO A 99 14.55 -2.83 -0.19
N ASN A 100 14.58 -4.14 -0.45
CA ASN A 100 14.53 -4.84 -1.73
C ASN A 100 14.08 -6.28 -1.42
N ASP A 101 13.48 -6.96 -2.39
CA ASP A 101 13.01 -8.34 -2.22
C ASP A 101 14.15 -9.32 -1.84
N ASP A 102 15.39 -9.00 -2.20
CA ASP A 102 16.57 -9.84 -1.93
C ASP A 102 17.38 -9.42 -0.69
N ALA A 103 17.11 -8.24 -0.11
CA ALA A 103 17.86 -7.78 1.05
C ALA A 103 17.30 -8.44 2.32
N PRO A 104 18.15 -9.00 3.22
CA PRO A 104 17.68 -9.48 4.50
C PRO A 104 17.00 -8.33 5.25
N MET A 105 15.77 -8.58 5.71
CA MET A 105 15.03 -7.64 6.57
C MET A 105 15.95 -7.22 7.72
N ASP A 106 16.06 -5.91 7.95
CA ASP A 106 16.77 -5.40 9.11
C ASP A 106 15.90 -5.65 10.35
N THR A 107 15.98 -6.88 10.89
CA THR A 107 15.28 -7.28 12.12
C THR A 107 15.67 -6.40 13.30
N ALA A 108 16.86 -5.79 13.27
CA ALA A 108 17.28 -4.85 14.30
C ALA A 108 16.44 -3.57 14.26
N TYR A 109 15.95 -3.16 13.08
CA TYR A 109 15.05 -2.02 12.98
C TYR A 109 13.74 -2.23 13.77
N LEU A 110 13.24 -3.46 13.84
CA LEU A 110 12.00 -3.79 14.54
C LEU A 110 12.19 -4.21 16.00
N ALA A 111 13.43 -4.18 16.50
CA ALA A 111 13.76 -4.58 17.86
C ALA A 111 12.84 -3.88 18.90
N GLY A 112 12.21 -4.68 19.76
CA GLY A 112 11.24 -4.20 20.77
C GLY A 112 9.81 -3.97 20.29
N TYR A 113 9.52 -4.03 18.98
CA TYR A 113 8.17 -3.80 18.43
C TYR A 113 7.56 -5.00 17.70
N HIS A 114 8.34 -6.05 17.39
CA HIS A 114 7.88 -7.24 16.66
C HIS A 114 6.53 -7.78 17.14
N ARG A 115 6.40 -8.07 18.45
CA ARG A 115 5.17 -8.64 19.02
C ARG A 115 3.99 -7.69 18.91
N ALA A 116 4.16 -6.44 19.33
CA ALA A 116 3.11 -5.44 19.29
C ALA A 116 2.60 -5.17 17.86
N LEU A 117 3.50 -5.15 16.87
CA LEU A 117 3.11 -5.01 15.46
C LEU A 117 2.39 -6.25 14.94
N SER A 118 2.86 -7.46 15.30
CA SER A 118 2.24 -8.72 14.91
C SER A 118 0.81 -8.85 15.47
N ASP A 119 0.64 -8.62 16.77
CA ASP A 119 -0.67 -8.72 17.45
C ASP A 119 -1.68 -7.73 16.85
N GLU A 120 -1.23 -6.51 16.56
CA GLU A 120 -2.09 -5.48 15.98
C GLU A 120 -2.43 -5.76 14.51
N LEU A 121 -1.48 -6.26 13.71
CA LEU A 121 -1.75 -6.67 12.33
C LEU A 121 -2.75 -7.82 12.28
N GLN A 122 -2.61 -8.81 13.16
CA GLN A 122 -3.57 -9.90 13.29
C GLN A 122 -4.97 -9.37 13.61
N SER A 123 -5.07 -8.45 14.57
CA SER A 123 -6.34 -7.83 14.94
C SER A 123 -6.96 -7.08 13.76
N LEU A 124 -6.16 -6.29 13.04
CA LEU A 124 -6.60 -5.53 11.88
C LEU A 124 -7.06 -6.44 10.74
N ILE A 125 -6.32 -7.51 10.42
CA ILE A 125 -6.67 -8.47 9.37
C ILE A 125 -7.98 -9.18 9.71
N ALA A 126 -8.12 -9.65 10.95
CA ALA A 126 -9.34 -10.31 11.41
C ALA A 126 -10.56 -9.40 11.25
N MET A 127 -10.45 -8.15 11.70
CA MET A 127 -11.52 -7.15 11.56
C MET A 127 -11.77 -6.77 10.09
N GLY A 128 -10.72 -6.64 9.28
CA GLY A 128 -10.81 -6.30 7.87
C GLY A 128 -11.58 -7.34 7.07
N ASN A 129 -11.32 -8.62 7.33
CA ASN A 129 -12.05 -9.73 6.69
C ASN A 129 -13.55 -9.68 7.03
N LEU A 130 -13.92 -9.36 8.28
CA LEU A 130 -15.32 -9.21 8.69
C LEU A 130 -16.01 -8.04 7.95
N CYS A 131 -15.28 -6.97 7.67
CA CYS A 131 -15.79 -5.77 7.00
C CYS A 131 -15.66 -5.81 5.45
N GLY A 132 -15.22 -6.92 4.86
CA GLY A 132 -15.01 -7.02 3.41
C GLY A 132 -13.91 -6.08 2.86
N MET A 133 -12.96 -5.69 3.71
CA MET A 133 -11.78 -4.92 3.32
C MET A 133 -10.77 -5.81 2.58
N ASP A 134 -10.06 -5.26 1.60
CA ASP A 134 -8.89 -5.94 1.02
C ASP A 134 -7.75 -6.01 2.05
N THR A 135 -7.59 -7.18 2.68
CA THR A 135 -6.53 -7.46 3.66
C THR A 135 -5.23 -7.92 3.02
N GLY A 136 -5.15 -8.06 1.69
CA GLY A 136 -4.00 -8.60 0.97
C GLY A 136 -2.66 -7.93 1.31
N PRO A 137 -2.55 -6.58 1.29
CA PRO A 137 -1.32 -5.89 1.68
C PRO A 137 -0.90 -6.15 3.14
N TYR A 138 -1.87 -6.28 4.06
CA TYR A 138 -1.62 -6.53 5.48
C TYR A 138 -1.21 -7.98 5.74
N LEU A 139 -1.83 -8.93 5.04
CA LEU A 139 -1.44 -10.35 5.07
C LEU A 139 0.01 -10.52 4.61
N ARG A 140 0.40 -9.91 3.49
CA ARG A 140 1.79 -9.93 3.01
C ARG A 140 2.75 -9.40 4.07
N LEU A 141 2.45 -8.23 4.64
CA LEU A 141 3.27 -7.64 5.69
C LEU A 141 3.36 -8.55 6.93
N ALA A 142 2.25 -9.12 7.38
CA ALA A 142 2.24 -9.99 8.55
C ALA A 142 3.02 -11.29 8.30
N SER A 143 2.92 -11.86 7.09
CA SER A 143 3.75 -12.98 6.64
C SER A 143 5.23 -12.66 6.62
N SER A 144 5.60 -11.53 6.01
CA SER A 144 7.00 -11.09 5.95
C SER A 144 7.56 -10.82 7.34
N LEU A 145 6.77 -10.24 8.25
CA LEU A 145 7.16 -10.07 9.64
C LEU A 145 7.35 -11.42 10.32
N TRP A 146 6.37 -12.32 10.24
CA TRP A 146 6.39 -13.66 10.87
C TRP A 146 7.65 -14.44 10.50
N ASN A 147 7.92 -14.55 9.19
CA ASN A 147 9.06 -15.30 8.66
C ASN A 147 10.42 -14.70 9.05
N LYS A 148 10.43 -13.49 9.63
CA LYS A 148 11.64 -12.80 10.10
C LYS A 148 11.67 -12.62 11.62
N LEU A 149 10.67 -13.07 12.37
CA LEU A 149 10.76 -13.10 13.83
C LEU A 149 11.93 -14.02 14.26
N PRO A 150 12.69 -13.66 15.30
CA PRO A 150 13.60 -14.59 15.95
C PRO A 150 12.89 -15.90 16.31
N SER A 151 13.56 -17.05 16.14
CA SER A 151 12.97 -18.37 16.39
C SER A 151 12.38 -18.53 17.80
N HIS A 152 12.99 -17.94 18.81
CA HIS A 152 12.48 -17.94 20.19
C HIS A 152 11.19 -17.13 20.38
N LEU A 153 10.84 -16.25 19.43
CA LEU A 153 9.58 -15.51 19.40
C LEU A 153 8.57 -16.12 18.42
N GLN A 154 8.99 -17.09 17.59
CA GLN A 154 8.09 -17.83 16.71
C GLN A 154 7.35 -18.88 17.54
N GLY A 155 6.07 -18.63 17.83
CA GLY A 155 5.15 -19.63 18.36
C GLY A 155 4.59 -20.51 17.23
N GLU A 156 3.38 -21.02 17.43
CA GLU A 156 2.62 -21.63 16.34
C GLU A 156 2.31 -20.58 15.26
N LYS A 157 2.57 -20.93 14.00
CA LYS A 157 2.33 -20.04 12.86
C LYS A 157 0.84 -19.71 12.76
N PRO A 158 0.43 -18.43 12.83
CA PRO A 158 -0.98 -18.09 12.79
C PRO A 158 -1.61 -18.53 11.46
N SER A 159 -2.84 -19.01 11.52
CA SER A 159 -3.55 -19.54 10.34
C SER A 159 -3.64 -18.54 9.18
N PHE A 160 -3.79 -17.24 9.47
CA PHE A 160 -3.80 -16.19 8.45
C PHE A 160 -2.43 -16.00 7.77
N VAL A 161 -1.32 -16.29 8.46
CA VAL A 161 0.02 -16.29 7.87
C VAL A 161 0.18 -17.50 6.94
N VAL A 162 -0.32 -18.67 7.35
CA VAL A 162 -0.32 -19.87 6.49
C VAL A 162 -1.14 -19.63 5.21
N ALA A 163 -2.33 -19.06 5.36
CA ALA A 163 -3.19 -18.69 4.23
C ALA A 163 -2.56 -17.57 3.37
N GLY A 164 -1.92 -16.60 4.03
CA GLY A 164 -1.22 -15.49 3.40
C GLY A 164 -0.02 -15.94 2.57
N ASP A 165 0.78 -16.89 3.08
CA ASP A 165 1.94 -17.43 2.37
C ASP A 165 1.54 -18.18 1.12
N GLY A 166 0.51 -19.04 1.19
CA GLY A 166 -0.02 -19.70 -0.02
C GLY A 166 -0.49 -18.68 -1.05
N THR A 167 -1.21 -17.64 -0.62
CA THR A 167 -1.73 -16.60 -1.52
C THR A 167 -0.62 -15.73 -2.10
N ALA A 168 0.33 -15.28 -1.28
CA ALA A 168 1.44 -14.44 -1.70
C ALA A 168 2.39 -15.19 -2.62
N GLN A 169 2.68 -16.46 -2.32
CA GLN A 169 3.49 -17.31 -3.17
C GLN A 169 2.82 -17.58 -4.51
N LEU A 170 1.49 -17.78 -4.54
CA LEU A 170 0.74 -17.88 -5.80
C LEU A 170 0.73 -16.56 -6.59
N ILE A 171 0.64 -15.41 -5.92
CA ILE A 171 0.68 -14.10 -6.59
C ILE A 171 2.07 -13.79 -7.15
N LEU A 172 3.13 -14.14 -6.42
CA LEU A 172 4.52 -13.90 -6.85
C LEU A 172 5.00 -14.93 -7.88
N ALA A 173 4.53 -16.18 -7.78
CA ALA A 173 4.83 -17.21 -8.76
C ALA A 173 4.16 -16.94 -10.12
N ASP A 174 3.07 -16.18 -10.13
CA ASP A 174 2.40 -15.74 -11.35
C ASP A 174 2.78 -14.27 -11.68
N PRO A 175 3.73 -14.03 -12.59
CA PRO A 175 4.18 -12.68 -12.92
C PRO A 175 3.05 -11.78 -13.43
N TYR A 176 2.01 -12.36 -14.04
CA TYR A 176 0.87 -11.58 -14.53
C TYR A 176 -0.06 -11.17 -13.40
N ARG A 177 -0.26 -12.03 -12.39
CA ARG A 177 -1.04 -11.69 -11.20
C ARG A 177 -0.34 -10.62 -10.36
N HIS A 178 0.98 -10.71 -10.23
CA HIS A 178 1.78 -9.66 -9.62
C HIS A 178 1.64 -8.34 -10.37
N LEU A 179 1.82 -8.36 -11.70
CA LEU A 179 1.66 -7.20 -12.55
C LEU A 179 0.26 -6.58 -12.44
N HIS A 180 -0.80 -7.39 -12.52
CA HIS A 180 -2.19 -6.94 -12.38
C HIS A 180 -2.43 -6.24 -11.03
N ASN A 181 -1.86 -6.75 -9.93
CA ASN A 181 -1.98 -6.11 -8.62
C ASN A 181 -1.25 -4.76 -8.57
N SER A 182 -0.05 -4.69 -9.13
CA SER A 182 0.72 -3.45 -9.27
C SER A 182 -0.04 -2.42 -10.13
N LEU A 183 -0.70 -2.88 -11.19
CA LEU A 183 -1.53 -2.08 -12.07
C LEU A 183 -2.81 -1.56 -11.40
N ARG A 184 -3.44 -2.34 -10.52
CA ARG A 184 -4.56 -1.86 -9.70
C ARG A 184 -4.16 -0.72 -8.78
N LEU A 185 -2.92 -0.72 -8.26
CA LEU A 185 -2.41 0.40 -7.47
C LEU A 185 -2.23 1.68 -8.30
N LEU A 186 -2.00 1.56 -9.60
CA LEU A 186 -1.97 2.69 -10.53
C LEU A 186 -3.37 3.18 -10.93
N HIS A 187 -4.37 2.28 -10.91
CA HIS A 187 -5.76 2.59 -11.22
C HIS A 187 -6.51 3.18 -10.01
N GLN A 188 -6.06 4.34 -9.58
CA GLN A 188 -6.66 5.05 -8.47
C GLN A 188 -7.85 5.90 -8.93
N PRO A 189 -8.94 6.00 -8.14
CA PRO A 189 -10.16 6.73 -8.50
C PRO A 189 -10.03 8.25 -8.32
N PHE A 190 -8.92 8.85 -8.75
CA PHE A 190 -8.68 10.29 -8.71
C PHE A 190 -8.17 10.82 -10.05
N CYS A 191 -8.34 12.13 -10.27
CA CYS A 191 -7.79 12.78 -11.45
C CYS A 191 -6.25 12.72 -11.41
N ARG A 192 -5.62 12.27 -12.50
CA ARG A 192 -4.16 12.11 -12.55
C ARG A 192 -3.41 13.44 -12.60
N THR A 193 -3.99 14.47 -13.22
CA THR A 193 -3.34 15.76 -13.45
C THR A 193 -2.86 16.39 -12.16
N ARG A 194 -1.57 16.71 -12.11
CA ARG A 194 -0.85 17.17 -10.91
C ARG A 194 -1.55 18.32 -10.18
N ASP A 195 -1.99 19.33 -10.93
CA ASP A 195 -2.57 20.57 -10.40
C ASP A 195 -4.10 20.57 -10.38
N CYS A 196 -4.71 19.39 -10.51
CA CYS A 196 -6.16 19.25 -10.39
C CYS A 196 -6.60 19.41 -8.92
N PRO A 197 -7.60 20.26 -8.63
CA PRO A 197 -8.14 20.41 -7.26
C PRO A 197 -8.78 19.12 -6.73
N PHE A 198 -9.15 18.19 -7.62
CA PHE A 198 -9.74 16.88 -7.31
C PHE A 198 -8.73 15.73 -7.35
N ARG A 199 -7.43 16.02 -7.22
CA ARG A 199 -6.40 14.97 -7.12
C ARG A 199 -6.32 14.38 -5.71
N ALA A 200 -6.45 15.23 -4.69
CA ALA A 200 -6.39 14.86 -3.28
C ALA A 200 -7.76 14.54 -2.67
N SER A 201 -8.84 14.73 -3.43
CA SER A 201 -10.21 14.53 -2.99
C SER A 201 -10.99 13.78 -4.05
N ARG A 202 -12.09 13.14 -3.65
CA ARG A 202 -12.98 12.49 -4.60
C ARG A 202 -13.57 13.56 -5.53
N SER A 203 -13.33 13.41 -6.83
CA SER A 203 -13.94 14.29 -7.83
C SER A 203 -15.47 14.23 -7.72
N PRO A 204 -16.17 15.37 -7.63
CA PRO A 204 -17.63 15.39 -7.71
C PRO A 204 -18.12 15.00 -9.11
N LEU A 205 -17.24 15.12 -10.12
CA LEU A 205 -17.52 14.75 -11.49
C LEU A 205 -17.11 13.31 -11.78
N PRO A 206 -17.85 12.59 -12.65
CA PRO A 206 -17.45 11.27 -13.12
C PRO A 206 -16.10 11.36 -13.84
N LEU A 207 -15.16 10.54 -13.40
CA LEU A 207 -13.84 10.46 -14.03
C LEU A 207 -13.93 9.72 -15.36
N ARG A 208 -13.23 10.25 -16.37
CA ARG A 208 -13.14 9.67 -17.71
C ARG A 208 -11.80 8.98 -17.87
N LYS A 209 -11.82 7.76 -18.41
CA LYS A 209 -10.61 7.01 -18.78
C LYS A 209 -9.93 7.68 -19.99
N CYS A 210 -8.60 7.64 -20.04
CA CYS A 210 -7.84 7.93 -21.25
C CYS A 210 -8.32 7.03 -22.40
N GLY A 211 -8.68 7.59 -23.55
CA GLY A 211 -9.21 6.80 -24.67
C GLY A 211 -8.22 5.80 -25.29
N LYS A 212 -6.91 5.95 -25.03
CA LYS A 212 -5.88 5.05 -25.57
C LYS A 212 -5.51 3.92 -24.60
N CYS A 213 -5.03 4.26 -23.40
CA CYS A 213 -4.60 3.23 -22.43
C CYS A 213 -5.73 2.71 -21.53
N LEU A 214 -6.87 3.41 -21.44
CA LEU A 214 -8.03 3.09 -20.57
C LEU A 214 -7.74 3.05 -19.06
N VAL A 215 -6.54 3.44 -18.63
CA VAL A 215 -6.07 3.27 -17.24
C VAL A 215 -6.12 4.56 -16.47
N THR A 216 -5.57 5.63 -17.05
CA THR A 216 -5.48 6.93 -16.38
C THR A 216 -6.83 7.62 -16.40
N LEU A 217 -7.22 8.18 -15.25
CA LEU A 217 -8.52 8.83 -15.04
C LEU A 217 -8.37 10.35 -14.98
N TYR A 218 -9.29 11.07 -15.61
CA TYR A 218 -9.32 12.53 -15.64
C TYR A 218 -10.73 13.05 -15.35
N CYS A 219 -10.84 14.13 -14.57
CA CYS A 219 -12.14 14.79 -14.33
C CYS A 219 -12.61 15.61 -15.54
N SER A 220 -11.70 15.97 -16.46
CA SER A 220 -12.01 16.83 -17.60
C SER A 220 -10.99 16.67 -18.74
N GLN A 221 -11.36 17.09 -19.95
CA GLN A 221 -10.45 17.10 -21.11
C GLN A 221 -9.26 18.07 -20.92
N PRO A 222 -9.41 19.28 -20.34
CA PRO A 222 -8.27 20.13 -19.98
C PRO A 222 -7.25 19.43 -19.09
N CYS A 223 -7.71 18.70 -18.05
CA CYS A 223 -6.84 17.91 -17.19
C CYS A 223 -6.05 16.85 -17.99
N GLN A 224 -6.71 16.13 -18.89
CA GLN A 224 -6.04 15.17 -19.78
C GLN A 224 -5.00 15.85 -20.68
N LYS A 225 -5.32 17.01 -21.26
CA LYS A 225 -4.39 17.75 -22.14
C LYS A 225 -3.16 18.25 -21.38
N ALA A 226 -3.34 18.74 -20.16
CA ALA A 226 -2.24 19.17 -19.28
C ALA A 226 -1.34 17.97 -18.94
N ASP A 227 -1.92 16.87 -18.45
CA ASP A 227 -1.16 15.64 -18.12
C ASP A 227 -0.47 15.02 -19.35
N TRP A 228 -1.00 15.25 -20.57
CA TRP A 228 -0.42 14.75 -21.81
C TRP A 228 0.93 15.40 -22.17
N ARG A 229 1.09 16.70 -21.89
CA ARG A 229 2.23 17.49 -22.36
C ARG A 229 3.14 17.96 -21.25
N ASP A 230 2.58 18.24 -20.09
CA ASP A 230 3.21 19.02 -19.03
C ASP A 230 3.57 18.11 -17.84
N GLY A 231 4.68 18.44 -17.16
CA GLY A 231 5.14 17.73 -15.96
C GLY A 231 6.47 17.00 -16.15
N ALA A 232 6.98 16.42 -15.06
CA ALA A 232 8.22 15.65 -15.06
C ALA A 232 8.07 14.27 -15.72
N GLU A 233 6.83 13.75 -15.80
CA GLU A 233 6.48 12.44 -16.33
C GLU A 233 5.19 12.57 -17.18
N PRO A 234 5.26 13.16 -18.38
CA PRO A 234 4.08 13.43 -19.19
C PRO A 234 3.42 12.11 -19.65
N HIS A 235 2.09 12.05 -19.57
CA HIS A 235 1.34 10.81 -19.85
C HIS A 235 1.62 10.25 -21.25
N ARG A 236 1.92 11.09 -22.25
CA ARG A 236 2.20 10.64 -23.62
C ARG A 236 3.33 9.59 -23.70
N GLU A 237 4.31 9.67 -22.79
CA GLU A 237 5.47 8.76 -22.75
C GLU A 237 5.08 7.41 -22.14
N LEU A 238 4.15 7.42 -21.18
CA LEU A 238 3.65 6.21 -20.51
C LEU A 238 2.45 5.58 -21.21
N CYS A 239 1.70 6.35 -22.00
CA CYS A 239 0.39 5.94 -22.53
C CYS A 239 0.51 4.71 -23.44
N GLY A 240 1.52 4.66 -24.31
CA GLY A 240 1.79 3.50 -25.17
C GLY A 240 2.15 2.26 -24.35
N MET A 241 3.11 2.39 -23.43
CA MET A 241 3.52 1.28 -22.56
C MET A 241 2.35 0.73 -21.74
N LEU A 242 1.51 1.60 -21.18
CA LEU A 242 0.31 1.18 -20.46
C LEU A 242 -0.67 0.47 -21.39
N GLN A 243 -0.92 1.00 -22.60
CA GLN A 243 -1.80 0.33 -23.56
C GLN A 243 -1.32 -1.10 -23.86
N ASP A 244 -0.04 -1.27 -24.15
CA ASP A 244 0.54 -2.59 -24.47
C ASP A 244 0.43 -3.53 -23.26
N LEU A 245 0.75 -3.04 -22.06
CA LEU A 245 0.69 -3.80 -20.83
C LEU A 245 -0.72 -4.33 -20.53
N PHE A 246 -1.74 -3.49 -20.74
CA PHE A 246 -3.13 -3.84 -20.47
C PHE A 246 -3.81 -4.67 -21.56
N GLN A 247 -3.20 -4.83 -22.74
CA GLN A 247 -3.64 -5.83 -23.70
C GLN A 247 -3.47 -7.26 -23.15
N PHE A 248 -2.43 -7.49 -22.34
CA PHE A 248 -2.11 -8.81 -21.78
C PHE A 248 -2.63 -9.00 -20.34
N ALA A 249 -2.90 -7.92 -19.61
CA ALA A 249 -3.41 -7.96 -18.24
C ALA A 249 -4.59 -6.98 -18.02
N PRO A 250 -5.75 -7.18 -18.67
CA PRO A 250 -6.89 -6.27 -18.51
C PRO A 250 -7.34 -6.13 -17.05
N LEU A 251 -7.68 -4.90 -16.62
CA LEU A 251 -8.16 -4.61 -15.26
C LEU A 251 -9.47 -5.30 -14.91
N GLU A 252 -10.23 -5.70 -15.93
CA GLU A 252 -11.55 -6.34 -15.80
C GLU A 252 -11.45 -7.87 -15.70
N MET A 253 -10.24 -8.43 -15.63
CA MET A 253 -10.06 -9.86 -15.40
C MET A 253 -10.65 -10.24 -14.03
N SER A 254 -11.76 -10.98 -14.05
CA SER A 254 -12.33 -11.56 -12.83
C SER A 254 -11.38 -12.63 -12.29
N GLU A 255 -11.29 -12.75 -10.96
CA GLU A 255 -10.39 -13.71 -10.29
C GLU A 255 -10.60 -15.17 -10.74
N HIS A 256 -11.77 -15.47 -11.32
CA HIS A 256 -12.14 -16.80 -11.79
C HIS A 256 -11.56 -17.20 -13.16
N ILE A 257 -10.99 -16.26 -13.93
CA ILE A 257 -10.48 -16.53 -15.29
C ILE A 257 -9.03 -17.02 -15.28
N TRP A 258 -8.30 -16.83 -14.17
CA TRP A 258 -6.95 -17.36 -14.00
C TRP A 258 -6.98 -18.88 -13.75
N LYS A 259 -7.19 -19.66 -14.80
CA LYS A 259 -6.78 -21.06 -14.79
C LYS A 259 -5.28 -21.10 -15.08
N PRO A 260 -4.44 -21.63 -14.17
CA PRO A 260 -3.04 -21.86 -14.48
C PRO A 260 -2.97 -22.67 -15.77
N CYS A 261 -2.15 -22.21 -16.71
CA CYS A 261 -1.85 -22.98 -17.90
C CYS A 261 -1.06 -24.21 -17.41
N ASN A 262 -1.74 -25.33 -17.15
CA ASN A 262 -1.10 -26.60 -16.82
C ASN A 262 -0.30 -27.04 -18.05
N ARG A 263 0.96 -26.59 -18.11
CA ARG A 263 1.93 -27.15 -19.05
C ARG A 263 2.42 -28.46 -18.42
N SER A 264 1.80 -29.56 -18.87
CA SER A 264 2.26 -30.94 -18.72
C SER A 264 3.57 -31.16 -19.48
#